data_AF-A0A9E3SBW2-F1
#
_entry.id   AF-A0A9E3SBW2-F1
#
_cell.length_a   1.000
_cell.length_b   1.000
_cell.length_c   1.000
_cell.angle_alpha   90.00
_cell.angle_beta   90.00
_cell.angle_gamma   90.00
#
_symmetry.space_group_name_H-M   'P 1'
#
loop_
_entity.id
_entity.type
_entity.pdbx_description
1 polymer ?
#
loop_
_entity_poly.entity_id
_entity_poly.type
_entity_poly.pdbx_seq_one_letter_code
_entity_poly.pdbx_strand_id
1 'polypeptide(L)'
;VAAAAVTAWLRGNPAGERGGVSAHAVPFVDQGRYDELLWACDLNFVRGEDSFVRAQWAARPFVWHIYPTDDNAHWVKLAAFLARYTAGMDRAHAVKVTALWEAWNRGDALAQAWPAFDAALPVAAAHAEEWAGRLAMQPDLATQLAGFVAGLGG
;
A
#
# COMPACT_ATOMS: atom_id res chain seq x y z
N VAL A 1 -13.88 -6.01 9.69
CA VAL A 1 -12.98 -7.08 10.14
C VAL A 1 -11.71 -6.54 10.81
N ALA A 2 -10.86 -5.75 10.13
CA ALA A 2 -9.64 -5.19 10.75
C ALA A 2 -9.87 -4.35 12.02
N ALA A 3 -10.83 -3.42 12.00
CA ALA A 3 -11.16 -2.60 13.18
C ALA A 3 -11.59 -3.45 14.39
N ALA A 4 -12.37 -4.51 14.18
CA ALA A 4 -12.80 -5.40 15.25
C ALA A 4 -11.64 -6.22 15.83
N ALA A 5 -10.72 -6.71 14.99
CA ALA A 5 -9.52 -7.42 15.43
C ALA A 5 -8.58 -6.52 16.25
N VAL A 6 -8.38 -5.27 15.80
CA VAL A 6 -7.57 -4.27 16.53
C VAL A 6 -8.23 -3.90 17.86
N THR A 7 -9.54 -3.64 17.88
CA THR A 7 -10.29 -3.39 19.12
C THR A 7 -10.19 -4.56 20.09
N ALA A 8 -10.31 -5.80 19.60
CA ALA A 8 -10.16 -6.99 20.43
C ALA A 8 -8.73 -7.12 20.99
N TRP A 9 -7.71 -6.88 20.17
CA TRP A 9 -6.30 -6.91 20.59
C TRP A 9 -6.01 -5.84 21.65
N LEU A 10 -6.54 -4.63 21.45
CA LEU A 10 -6.45 -3.50 22.38
C LEU A 10 -7.38 -3.64 23.61
N ARG A 11 -8.26 -4.65 23.63
CA ARG A 11 -9.31 -4.84 24.66
C ARG A 11 -10.16 -3.58 24.87
N GLY A 12 -10.46 -2.86 23.79
CA GLY A 12 -11.25 -1.63 23.82
C GLY A 12 -10.50 -0.38 24.30
N ASN A 13 -9.19 -0.45 24.57
CA ASN A 13 -8.39 0.71 24.94
C ASN A 13 -7.88 1.46 23.69
N PRO A 14 -7.57 2.77 23.80
CA PRO A 14 -6.99 3.54 22.69
C PRO A 14 -5.54 3.15 22.40
N ALA A 15 -4.85 2.50 23.33
CA ALA A 15 -3.49 2.00 23.14
C ALA A 15 -3.23 0.75 23.99
N GLY A 16 -2.22 -0.04 23.63
CA GLY A 16 -1.80 -1.20 24.38
C GLY A 16 -0.47 -1.77 23.88
N GLU A 17 0.19 -2.56 24.73
CA GLU A 17 1.47 -3.18 24.42
C GLU A 17 1.42 -4.69 24.69
N ARG A 18 1.94 -5.51 23.76
CA ARG A 18 2.11 -6.95 23.93
C ARG A 18 3.28 -7.46 23.10
N GLY A 19 4.17 -8.25 23.72
CA GLY A 19 5.20 -9.00 22.99
C GLY A 19 6.11 -8.13 22.12
N GLY A 20 6.46 -6.93 22.58
CA GLY A 20 7.29 -5.98 21.82
C GLY A 20 6.52 -5.17 20.76
N VAL A 21 5.20 -5.31 20.68
CA VAL A 21 4.34 -4.51 19.81
C VAL A 21 3.54 -3.51 20.64
N SER A 22 3.70 -2.23 20.35
CA SER A 22 2.83 -1.15 20.82
C SER A 22 1.83 -0.82 19.72
N ALA A 23 0.54 -0.79 20.04
CA ALA A 23 -0.52 -0.41 19.11
C ALA A 23 -1.31 0.78 19.65
N HIS A 24 -1.66 1.70 18.76
CA HIS A 24 -2.41 2.91 19.05
C HIS A 24 -3.56 3.04 18.06
N ALA A 25 -4.78 3.21 18.57
CA ALA A 25 -5.93 3.54 17.75
C ALA A 25 -5.88 5.03 17.41
N VAL A 26 -5.75 5.33 16.12
CA VAL A 26 -5.76 6.70 15.59
C VAL A 26 -7.20 7.04 15.17
N PRO A 27 -7.71 8.25 15.48
CA PRO A 27 -9.03 8.65 15.03
C PRO A 27 -9.11 8.70 13.50
N PHE A 28 -10.33 8.66 12.97
CA PHE A 28 -10.55 8.99 11.56
C PHE A 28 -10.20 10.47 11.36
N VAL A 29 -9.38 10.75 10.35
CA VAL A 29 -8.88 12.09 10.04
C VAL A 29 -9.29 12.50 8.63
N ASP A 30 -9.22 13.79 8.33
CA ASP A 30 -9.38 14.30 6.98
C ASP A 30 -8.23 13.82 6.06
N GLN A 31 -8.42 13.98 4.74
CA GLN A 31 -7.50 13.43 3.75
C GLN A 31 -6.09 14.02 3.85
N GLY A 32 -5.94 15.31 4.16
CA GLY A 32 -4.62 15.94 4.28
C GLY A 32 -3.84 15.39 5.48
N ARG A 33 -4.52 15.24 6.63
CA ARG A 33 -3.93 14.58 7.81
C ARG A 33 -3.64 13.11 7.58
N TYR A 34 -4.45 12.42 6.77
CA TYR A 34 -4.17 11.03 6.39
C TYR A 34 -2.86 10.92 5.60
N ASP A 35 -2.58 11.85 4.70
CA ASP A 35 -1.31 11.88 3.96
C ASP A 35 -0.10 12.08 4.88
N GLU A 36 -0.21 12.99 5.84
CA GLU A 36 0.85 13.21 6.85
C GLU A 36 1.15 11.92 7.63
N LEU A 37 0.12 11.14 7.97
CA LEU A 37 0.30 9.82 8.60
C LEU A 37 1.06 8.87 7.68
N LEU A 38 0.71 8.81 6.39
CA LEU A 38 1.41 7.94 5.43
C LEU A 38 2.90 8.31 5.30
N TRP A 39 3.23 9.61 5.31
CA TRP A 39 4.61 10.11 5.20
C TRP A 39 5.46 9.78 6.43
N ALA A 40 4.83 9.77 7.61
CA ALA A 40 5.47 9.51 8.89
C ALA A 40 5.74 8.03 9.15
N CYS A 41 5.06 7.11 8.46
CA CYS A 41 5.21 5.67 8.63
C CYS A 41 6.40 5.10 7.83
N ASP A 42 7.06 4.09 8.38
CA ASP A 42 8.08 3.31 7.66
C ASP A 42 7.47 2.25 6.71
N LEU A 43 6.25 1.81 6.99
CA LEU A 43 5.50 0.84 6.19
C LEU A 43 3.99 1.09 6.33
N ASN A 44 3.28 1.18 5.20
CA ASN A 44 1.84 1.46 5.17
C ASN A 44 1.02 0.27 4.64
N PHE A 45 0.09 -0.25 5.43
CA PHE A 45 -0.93 -1.18 4.94
C PHE A 45 -2.20 -0.41 4.56
N VAL A 46 -2.50 -0.35 3.26
CA VAL A 46 -3.59 0.47 2.71
C VAL A 46 -4.59 -0.39 1.94
N ARG A 47 -5.75 0.17 1.58
CA ARG A 47 -6.82 -0.59 0.90
C ARG A 47 -7.63 0.24 -0.09
N GLY A 48 -8.39 -0.44 -0.95
CA GLY A 48 -9.24 0.24 -1.92
C GLY A 48 -8.41 1.00 -2.96
N GLU A 49 -8.91 2.14 -3.43
CA GLU A 49 -8.28 2.86 -4.55
C GLU A 49 -7.61 4.16 -4.12
N ASP A 50 -8.31 5.02 -3.37
CA ASP A 50 -7.76 6.31 -2.97
C ASP A 50 -6.51 6.14 -2.10
N SER A 51 -6.61 5.44 -0.97
CA SER A 51 -5.47 5.25 -0.07
C SER A 51 -4.32 4.45 -0.70
N PHE A 52 -4.62 3.63 -1.71
CA PHE A 52 -3.61 2.94 -2.52
C PHE A 52 -2.82 3.92 -3.40
N VAL A 53 -3.47 4.91 -4.00
CA VAL A 53 -2.78 5.98 -4.74
C VAL A 53 -2.02 6.89 -3.78
N ARG A 54 -2.63 7.28 -2.64
CA ARG A 54 -1.95 8.13 -1.63
C ARG A 54 -0.68 7.47 -1.09
N ALA A 55 -0.69 6.16 -0.82
CA ALA A 55 0.50 5.44 -0.36
C ALA A 55 1.66 5.43 -1.35
N GLN A 56 1.37 5.41 -2.66
CA GLN A 56 2.40 5.52 -3.69
C GLN A 56 3.04 6.91 -3.68
N TRP A 57 2.23 7.97 -3.51
CA TRP A 57 2.73 9.34 -3.39
C TRP A 57 3.47 9.61 -2.08
N ALA A 58 3.19 8.84 -1.03
CA ALA A 58 3.92 8.93 0.23
C ALA A 58 5.40 8.50 0.10
N ALA A 59 5.79 7.85 -1.00
CA ALA A 59 7.17 7.39 -1.24
C ALA A 59 7.73 6.52 -0.08
N ARG A 60 6.84 5.76 0.57
CA ARG A 60 7.17 4.78 1.62
C ARG A 60 6.80 3.37 1.17
N PRO A 61 7.47 2.33 1.69
CA PRO A 61 7.00 0.96 1.54
C PRO A 61 5.51 0.85 1.89
N PHE A 62 4.78 0.06 1.11
CA PHE A 62 3.38 -0.19 1.38
C PHE A 62 2.95 -1.60 0.97
N VAL A 63 1.80 -2.02 1.48
CA VAL A 63 1.11 -3.25 1.09
C VAL A 63 -0.34 -2.92 0.77
N TRP A 64 -0.79 -3.30 -0.42
CA TRP A 64 -2.15 -3.05 -0.87
C TRP A 64 -3.08 -4.22 -0.55
N HIS A 65 -4.12 -3.96 0.24
CA HIS A 65 -5.27 -4.83 0.37
C HIS A 65 -6.31 -4.49 -0.70
N ILE A 66 -6.34 -5.27 -1.77
CA ILE A 66 -7.33 -5.11 -2.84
C ILE A 66 -8.69 -5.65 -2.36
N TYR A 67 -9.79 -5.01 -2.76
CA TYR A 67 -11.12 -5.55 -2.46
C TYR A 67 -11.37 -6.85 -3.24
N PRO A 68 -11.76 -7.95 -2.57
CA PRO A 68 -12.15 -9.17 -3.25
C PRO A 68 -13.36 -8.94 -4.14
N THR A 69 -13.37 -9.62 -5.27
CA THR A 69 -14.46 -9.66 -6.25
C THR A 69 -14.86 -11.10 -6.50
N ASP A 70 -16.15 -11.36 -6.70
CA ASP A 70 -16.70 -12.72 -6.84
C ASP A 70 -16.11 -13.49 -8.04
N ASP A 71 -15.67 -12.76 -9.07
CA ASP A 71 -15.07 -13.28 -10.30
C ASP A 71 -13.55 -13.48 -10.20
N ASN A 72 -12.94 -13.22 -9.04
CA ASN A 72 -11.49 -13.22 -8.82
C ASN A 72 -10.68 -12.22 -9.68
N ALA A 73 -11.32 -11.26 -10.35
CA ALA A 73 -10.62 -10.23 -11.13
C ALA A 73 -9.67 -9.37 -10.29
N HIS A 74 -9.92 -9.25 -8.99
CA HIS A 74 -8.99 -8.62 -8.05
C HIS A 74 -7.60 -9.25 -8.07
N TRP A 75 -7.46 -10.57 -8.24
CA TRP A 75 -6.14 -11.21 -8.36
C TRP A 75 -5.41 -10.80 -9.64
N VAL A 76 -6.14 -10.64 -10.75
CA VAL A 76 -5.58 -10.16 -12.02
C VAL A 76 -5.08 -8.72 -11.85
N LYS A 77 -5.89 -7.84 -11.22
CA LYS A 77 -5.51 -6.45 -10.95
C LYS A 77 -4.29 -6.36 -10.02
N LEU A 78 -4.25 -7.18 -8.97
CA LEU A 78 -3.13 -7.25 -8.04
C LEU A 78 -1.85 -7.72 -8.74
N ALA A 79 -1.91 -8.82 -9.50
CA ALA A 79 -0.77 -9.38 -10.23
C ALA A 79 -0.24 -8.40 -11.28
N ALA A 80 -1.13 -7.75 -12.05
CA ALA A 80 -0.75 -6.75 -13.03
C ALA A 80 -0.05 -5.54 -12.39
N PHE A 81 -0.56 -5.08 -11.24
CA PHE A 81 0.09 -4.00 -10.51
C PHE A 81 1.45 -4.43 -9.95
N LEU A 82 1.56 -5.59 -9.30
CA LEU A 82 2.82 -6.11 -8.75
C LEU A 82 3.88 -6.27 -9.84
N ALA A 83 3.52 -6.80 -11.01
CA ALA A 83 4.43 -6.90 -12.14
C ALA A 83 4.95 -5.54 -12.60
N ARG A 84 4.09 -4.52 -12.64
CA ARG A 84 4.48 -3.15 -13.01
C ARG A 84 5.32 -2.46 -11.93
N TYR A 85 4.91 -2.57 -10.67
CA TYR A 85 5.55 -1.94 -9.53
C TYR A 85 6.97 -2.49 -9.38
N THR A 86 7.11 -3.81 -9.29
CA THR A 86 8.40 -4.48 -9.04
C THR A 86 9.32 -4.56 -10.27
N ALA A 87 8.93 -4.05 -11.44
CA ALA A 87 9.73 -4.12 -12.67
C ALA A 87 11.12 -3.47 -12.55
N GLY A 88 11.29 -2.50 -11.66
CA GLY A 88 12.57 -1.85 -11.37
C GLY A 88 13.41 -2.53 -10.28
N MET A 89 12.92 -3.60 -9.66
CA MET A 89 13.63 -4.33 -8.60
C MET A 89 14.38 -5.52 -9.20
N ASP A 90 15.45 -5.96 -8.53
CA ASP A 90 15.99 -7.29 -8.82
C ASP A 90 15.00 -8.39 -8.44
N ARG A 91 15.17 -9.56 -9.07
CA ARG A 91 14.26 -10.70 -8.90
C ARG A 91 14.16 -11.18 -7.45
N ALA A 92 15.25 -11.12 -6.68
CA ALA A 92 15.26 -11.62 -5.31
C ALA A 92 14.40 -10.74 -4.40
N HIS A 93 14.42 -9.42 -4.59
CA HIS A 93 13.58 -8.49 -3.84
C HIS A 93 12.12 -8.48 -4.35
N ALA A 94 11.91 -8.53 -5.67
CA ALA A 94 10.58 -8.57 -6.27
C ALA A 94 9.73 -9.76 -5.76
N VAL A 95 10.35 -10.94 -5.61
CA VAL A 95 9.67 -12.14 -5.08
C VAL A 95 9.25 -11.95 -3.62
N LYS A 96 10.07 -11.30 -2.79
CA LYS A 96 9.77 -11.08 -1.36
C LYS A 96 8.60 -10.10 -1.19
N VAL A 97 8.58 -9.02 -1.97
CA VAL A 97 7.47 -8.05 -1.99
C VAL A 97 6.18 -8.71 -2.46
N THR A 98 6.24 -9.40 -3.61
CA THR A 98 5.10 -10.13 -4.18
C THR A 98 4.55 -11.16 -3.19
N ALA A 99 5.41 -11.98 -2.58
CA ALA A 99 4.99 -13.00 -1.63
C ALA A 99 4.25 -12.42 -0.41
N LEU A 100 4.72 -11.30 0.16
CA LEU A 100 4.02 -10.65 1.27
C LEU A 100 2.64 -10.11 0.82
N TRP A 101 2.58 -9.44 -0.32
CA TRP A 101 1.32 -8.85 -0.81
C TRP A 101 0.28 -9.93 -1.11
N GLU A 102 0.69 -11.04 -1.72
CA GLU A 102 -0.21 -12.15 -1.96
C GLU A 102 -0.66 -12.84 -0.67
N ALA A 103 0.26 -13.11 0.26
CA ALA A 103 -0.06 -13.69 1.58
C ALA A 103 -1.05 -12.80 2.35
N TRP A 104 -0.83 -11.48 2.32
CA TRP A 104 -1.73 -10.50 2.92
C TRP A 104 -3.15 -10.55 2.33
N ASN A 105 -3.27 -10.62 1.00
CA ASN A 105 -4.58 -10.66 0.33
C ASN A 105 -5.26 -12.03 0.40
N ARG A 106 -4.50 -13.14 0.52
CA ARG A 106 -5.06 -14.47 0.79
C ARG A 106 -5.51 -14.61 2.24
N GLY A 107 -4.92 -13.85 3.17
CA GLY A 107 -5.14 -14.01 4.60
C GLY A 107 -4.45 -15.24 5.18
N ASP A 108 -3.42 -15.75 4.50
CA ASP A 108 -2.65 -16.92 4.90
C ASP A 108 -1.14 -16.65 4.82
N ALA A 109 -0.31 -17.56 5.36
CA ALA A 109 1.15 -17.57 5.24
C ALA A 109 1.92 -16.26 5.61
N LEU A 110 1.27 -15.26 6.20
CA LEU A 110 1.88 -13.96 6.49
C LEU A 110 3.11 -14.08 7.40
N ALA A 111 3.02 -14.95 8.43
CA ALA A 111 4.13 -15.21 9.34
C ALA A 111 5.37 -15.81 8.65
N GLN A 112 5.18 -16.51 7.52
CA GLN A 112 6.26 -17.10 6.73
C GLN A 112 6.85 -16.08 5.75
N ALA A 113 6.01 -15.22 5.16
CA ALA A 113 6.45 -14.20 4.22
C ALA A 113 7.13 -13.00 4.91
N TRP A 114 6.71 -12.66 6.14
CA TRP A 114 7.15 -11.45 6.84
C TRP A 114 8.68 -11.33 7.02
N PRO A 115 9.42 -12.32 7.54
CA PRO A 115 10.86 -12.15 7.78
C PRO A 115 11.67 -11.85 6.51
N ALA A 116 11.26 -12.43 5.38
CA ALA A 116 11.93 -12.18 4.10
C ALA A 116 11.62 -10.78 3.57
N PHE A 117 10.39 -10.31 3.75
CA PHE A 117 10.00 -8.94 3.40
C PHE A 117 10.66 -7.90 4.30
N ASP A 118 10.70 -8.14 5.61
CA ASP A 118 11.35 -7.28 6.60
C ASP A 118 12.83 -7.06 6.24
N ALA A 119 13.55 -8.13 5.91
CA ALA A 119 14.93 -8.05 5.43
C ALA A 119 15.07 -7.28 4.09
N ALA A 120 14.00 -7.15 3.31
CA ALA A 120 13.95 -6.40 2.05
C ALA A 120 13.44 -4.96 2.21
N LEU A 121 12.98 -4.54 3.40
CA LEU A 121 12.38 -3.22 3.63
C LEU A 121 13.27 -2.05 3.18
N PRO A 122 14.59 -2.02 3.46
CA PRO A 122 15.44 -0.93 3.01
C PRO A 122 15.47 -0.78 1.48
N VAL A 123 15.47 -1.91 0.75
CA VAL A 123 15.42 -1.92 -0.71
C VAL A 123 14.04 -1.51 -1.22
N ALA A 124 12.97 -1.98 -0.55
CA ALA A 124 11.61 -1.57 -0.86
C ALA A 124 11.37 -0.07 -0.62
N ALA A 125 12.05 0.54 0.36
CA ALA A 125 11.97 1.97 0.65
C ALA A 125 12.60 2.80 -0.46
N ALA A 126 13.84 2.49 -0.86
CA ALA A 126 14.49 3.15 -2.00
C ALA A 126 13.65 3.00 -3.28
N HIS A 127 13.12 1.81 -3.53
CA HIS A 127 12.25 1.56 -4.68
C HIS A 127 10.94 2.36 -4.65
N ALA A 128 10.33 2.57 -3.48
CA ALA A 128 9.11 3.35 -3.33
C ALA A 128 9.32 4.83 -3.72
N GLU A 129 10.46 5.40 -3.34
CA GLU A 129 10.85 6.76 -3.74
C GLU A 129 11.04 6.86 -5.25
N GLU A 130 11.77 5.91 -5.85
CA GLU A 130 11.96 5.86 -7.30
C GLU A 130 10.63 5.67 -8.06
N TRP A 131 9.73 4.84 -7.53
CA TRP A 131 8.41 4.64 -8.08
C TRP A 131 7.59 5.93 -8.08
N ALA A 132 7.55 6.64 -6.95
CA ALA A 132 6.88 7.93 -6.85
C ALA A 132 7.48 8.95 -7.84
N GLY A 133 8.81 8.97 -7.98
CA GLY A 133 9.50 9.78 -8.99
C GLY A 133 9.08 9.45 -10.43
N ARG A 134 8.96 8.16 -10.80
CA ARG A 134 8.45 7.74 -12.11
C ARG A 134 6.99 8.14 -12.35
N LEU A 135 6.16 8.12 -11.31
CA LEU A 135 4.78 8.60 -11.41
C LEU A 135 4.72 10.10 -11.63
N ALA A 136 5.55 10.88 -10.91
CA ALA A 136 5.60 12.35 -11.02
C ALA A 136 6.00 12.86 -12.41
N MET A 137 6.71 12.04 -13.20
CA MET A 137 7.09 12.38 -14.58
C MET A 137 5.93 12.27 -15.59
N GLN A 138 4.81 11.66 -15.20
CA GLN A 138 3.63 11.58 -16.06
C GLN A 138 2.72 12.79 -15.79
N PRO A 139 2.07 13.35 -16.83
CA PRO A 139 1.04 14.36 -16.63
C PRO A 139 -0.05 13.82 -15.71
N ASP A 140 -0.52 14.61 -14.75
CA ASP A 140 -1.59 14.17 -13.86
C ASP A 140 -2.93 14.01 -14.59
N LEU A 141 -3.84 13.24 -14.00
CA LEU A 141 -5.14 12.93 -14.60
C LEU A 141 -5.96 14.19 -14.90
N ALA A 142 -5.94 15.21 -14.04
CA ALA A 142 -6.73 16.42 -14.22
C ALA A 142 -6.20 17.23 -15.41
N THR A 143 -4.87 17.35 -15.54
CA THR A 143 -4.21 17.96 -16.70
C THR A 143 -4.56 17.23 -17.99
N GLN A 144 -4.48 15.90 -18.02
CA GLN A 144 -4.84 15.11 -19.20
C GLN A 144 -6.32 15.25 -19.57
N LEU A 145 -7.21 15.23 -18.58
CA LEU A 145 -8.64 15.37 -18.79
C LEU A 145 -9.01 16.76 -19.31
N ALA A 146 -8.39 17.82 -18.77
CA ALA A 146 -8.59 19.19 -19.26
C ALA A 146 -8.15 19.33 -20.73
N GLY A 147 -7.00 18.76 -21.09
CA GLY A 147 -6.52 18.72 -22.47
C GLY A 147 -7.48 17.96 -23.41
N PHE A 148 -8.01 16.82 -22.96
CA PHE A 148 -8.99 16.04 -23.72
C PHE A 148 -10.27 16.83 -23.99
N VAL A 149 -10.85 17.48 -22.97
CA VAL A 149 -12.07 18.28 -23.12
C VAL A 149 -11.84 19.48 -24.05
N ALA A 150 -10.69 20.16 -23.93
CA ALA A 150 -10.33 21.27 -24.83
C ALA A 150 -10.24 20.81 -26.29
N GLY A 151 -9.72 19.60 -26.54
CA GLY A 151 -9.61 19.02 -27.88
C GLY A 151 -10.93 18.56 -28.51
N LEU A 152 -11.99 18.36 -27.72
CA LEU A 152 -13.34 18.04 -28.23
C LEU A 152 -14.13 19.28 -28.68
N GLY A 153 -13.70 20.47 -28.26
CA GLY A 153 -14.38 21.74 -28.56
C GLY A 153 -13.85 22.49 -29.77
N GLY A 154 -12.85 21.96 -30.49
CA GLY A 154 -12.30 22.50 -31.73
C GLY A 154 -12.62 21.59 -32.91
#